data_AF-A0AAU7DWB3-F1
#
_entry.id   AF-A0AAU7DWB3-F1
#
_cell.length_a   1.000
_cell.length_b   1.000
_cell.length_c   1.000
_cell.angle_alpha   90.00
_cell.angle_beta   90.00
_cell.angle_gamma   90.00
#
_symmetry.space_group_name_H-M   'P 1'
#
loop_
_entity.id
_entity.type
_entity.pdbx_description
1 polymer ?
#
loop_
_entity_poly.entity_id
_entity_poly.type
_entity_poly.pdbx_seq_one_letter_code
_entity_poly.pdbx_strand_id
1 'polypeptide(L)'
;MLLEKVVPETKKNSKLKGGIAIALGAALLAGGGGTLAYWSTNQTLQGTSINTGDLNLELGAATWTLTHGTNSPVTVGAANINDLEIVPGDKLELVQMLDVTLKGDNLKADLTIDTSGVTDAANVTIAASLAGGAATQELSPADSGDSIAATVTVVFADTTGGQIDVNEAINLNAIDFTLTQKPL
;
A
#
# COMPACT_ATOMS: atom_id res chain seq x y z
N MET A 1 -42.65 106.54 10.36
CA MET A 1 -43.02 106.60 11.78
C MET A 1 -44.53 106.55 11.87
N LEU A 2 -45.10 105.38 12.19
CA LEU A 2 -46.17 105.15 13.15
C LEU A 2 -46.52 103.65 13.12
N LEU A 3 -46.54 103.07 14.32
CA LEU A 3 -46.76 101.66 14.64
C LEU A 3 -48.27 101.43 14.82
N GLU A 4 -48.79 100.27 14.41
CA GLU A 4 -49.96 99.67 15.05
C GLU A 4 -49.77 98.14 15.06
N LYS A 5 -49.53 97.59 16.25
CA LYS A 5 -49.55 96.15 16.54
C LYS A 5 -50.99 95.75 16.84
N VAL A 6 -51.50 94.67 16.24
CA VAL A 6 -52.42 93.74 16.94
C VAL A 6 -52.15 92.30 16.50
N VAL A 7 -51.92 91.45 17.49
CA VAL A 7 -51.85 89.98 17.54
C VAL A 7 -52.56 89.61 18.87
N PRO A 8 -53.21 88.44 19.15
CA PRO A 8 -53.47 87.18 18.41
C PRO A 8 -54.99 86.80 18.44
N GLU A 9 -55.49 85.65 17.95
CA GLU A 9 -55.62 84.40 18.72
C GLU A 9 -56.00 83.17 17.87
N THR A 10 -55.44 82.04 18.30
CA THR A 10 -55.53 80.67 17.81
C THR A 10 -56.90 80.02 17.95
N LYS A 11 -57.47 79.50 16.85
CA LYS A 11 -58.50 78.44 16.91
C LYS A 11 -57.85 77.06 16.83
N LYS A 12 -57.82 76.37 17.96
CA LYS A 12 -57.36 74.99 18.13
C LYS A 12 -58.50 74.04 17.73
N ASN A 13 -58.45 73.42 16.55
CA ASN A 13 -59.37 72.34 16.20
C ASN A 13 -58.82 70.99 16.67
N SER A 14 -59.67 70.32 17.44
CA SER A 14 -59.44 69.09 18.19
C SER A 14 -59.46 67.85 17.30
N LYS A 15 -58.39 67.04 17.42
CA LYS A 15 -58.31 65.57 17.32
C LYS A 15 -59.22 64.88 16.27
N LEU A 16 -58.58 64.29 15.25
CA LEU A 16 -59.03 63.02 14.70
C LEU A 16 -57.82 62.08 14.56
N LYS A 17 -57.96 60.91 15.20
CA LYS A 17 -57.01 59.80 15.22
C LYS A 17 -57.20 58.93 13.97
N GLY A 18 -56.12 58.33 13.50
CA GLY A 18 -56.16 56.96 12.96
C GLY A 18 -55.88 56.77 11.46
N GLY A 19 -54.87 55.95 11.18
CA GLY A 19 -54.66 55.24 9.90
C GLY A 19 -53.83 56.02 8.87
N ILE A 20 -52.90 55.46 8.08
CA ILE A 20 -52.50 54.10 7.70
C ILE A 20 -51.02 54.24 7.27
N ALA A 21 -50.08 53.57 7.95
CA ALA A 21 -49.31 52.42 7.47
C ALA A 21 -48.62 52.56 6.08
N ILE A 22 -47.28 52.53 6.11
CA ILE A 22 -46.37 51.83 5.19
C ILE A 22 -46.84 51.76 3.73
N ALA A 23 -46.42 52.73 2.91
CA ALA A 23 -46.59 52.67 1.45
C ALA A 23 -45.29 52.95 0.68
N LEU A 24 -44.12 52.62 1.26
CA LEU A 24 -42.84 52.65 0.54
C LEU A 24 -42.13 51.28 0.48
N GLY A 25 -42.76 50.21 0.98
CA GLY A 25 -42.23 48.85 0.80
C GLY A 25 -42.50 48.27 -0.59
N ALA A 26 -43.57 48.71 -1.26
CA ALA A 26 -43.98 48.15 -2.55
C ALA A 26 -43.19 48.72 -3.75
N ALA A 27 -42.67 49.95 -3.65
CA ALA A 27 -41.75 50.48 -4.67
C ALA A 27 -40.40 49.73 -4.67
N LEU A 28 -39.98 49.20 -3.52
CA LEU A 28 -38.82 48.32 -3.44
C LEU A 28 -39.12 46.93 -4.02
N LEU A 29 -40.33 46.41 -3.80
CA LEU A 29 -40.73 45.07 -4.29
C LEU A 29 -41.05 45.05 -5.80
N ALA A 30 -41.43 46.19 -6.39
CA ALA A 30 -41.57 46.36 -7.84
C ALA A 30 -40.24 46.60 -8.58
N GLY A 31 -39.10 46.54 -7.88
CA GLY A 31 -37.80 46.19 -8.47
C GLY A 31 -37.70 44.70 -8.86
N GLY A 32 -38.77 43.92 -8.70
CA GLY A 32 -38.92 42.49 -9.03
C GLY A 32 -39.00 42.15 -10.53
N GLY A 33 -38.32 42.91 -11.38
CA GLY A 33 -38.10 42.60 -12.79
C GLY A 33 -36.79 41.83 -12.98
N GLY A 34 -36.74 40.57 -12.54
CA GLY A 34 -35.84 39.57 -13.13
C GLY A 34 -34.36 39.61 -12.76
N THR A 35 -33.92 40.24 -11.66
CA THR A 35 -32.58 39.92 -11.14
C THR A 35 -32.65 38.52 -10.55
N LEU A 36 -32.36 37.51 -11.37
CA LEU A 36 -31.89 36.21 -10.91
C LEU A 36 -30.52 36.43 -10.27
N ALA A 37 -30.50 37.10 -9.11
CA ALA A 37 -29.35 37.05 -8.23
C ALA A 37 -29.35 35.62 -7.70
N TYR A 38 -28.71 34.71 -8.45
CA TYR A 38 -28.29 33.46 -7.87
C TYR A 38 -27.16 33.82 -6.92
N TRP A 39 -27.47 33.88 -5.63
CA TRP A 39 -26.46 34.00 -4.58
C TRP A 39 -25.69 32.70 -4.57
N SER A 40 -24.58 32.66 -5.30
CA SER A 40 -23.67 31.53 -5.34
C SER A 40 -22.31 31.99 -4.87
N THR A 41 -21.74 31.22 -3.95
CA THR A 41 -20.35 31.31 -3.56
C THR A 41 -19.70 29.97 -3.88
N ASN A 42 -18.55 30.02 -4.52
CA ASN A 42 -17.69 28.86 -4.74
C ASN A 42 -16.41 29.11 -3.94
N GLN A 43 -15.97 28.10 -3.20
CA GLN A 43 -14.69 28.09 -2.51
C GLN A 43 -14.00 26.78 -2.89
N THR A 44 -12.87 26.89 -3.56
CA THR A 44 -12.06 25.71 -3.86
C THR A 44 -11.26 25.34 -2.63
N LEU A 45 -11.20 24.04 -2.33
CA LEU A 45 -10.38 23.50 -1.27
C LEU A 45 -8.91 23.89 -1.51
N GLN A 46 -8.29 24.59 -0.55
CA GLN A 46 -6.84 24.80 -0.52
C GLN A 46 -6.17 23.60 0.15
N GLY A 47 -6.19 22.47 -0.54
CA GLY A 47 -5.52 21.24 -0.10
C GLY A 47 -4.17 21.04 -0.79
N THR A 48 -3.29 20.26 -0.17
CA THR A 48 -2.09 19.70 -0.83
C THR A 48 -2.45 18.40 -1.55
N SER A 49 -1.61 17.95 -2.48
CA SER A 49 -1.79 16.66 -3.15
C SER A 49 -1.69 15.51 -2.16
N ILE A 50 -2.41 14.42 -2.45
CA ILE A 50 -2.21 13.10 -1.84
C ILE A 50 -1.49 12.19 -2.86
N ASN A 51 -0.75 11.21 -2.36
CA ASN A 51 0.01 10.28 -3.20
C ASN A 51 -0.54 8.85 -3.05
N THR A 52 -0.37 8.04 -4.10
CA THR A 52 -0.65 6.60 -4.04
C THR A 52 0.54 5.84 -3.45
N GLY A 53 0.25 4.67 -2.89
CA GLY A 53 1.25 3.75 -2.36
C GLY A 53 2.08 3.02 -3.42
N ASP A 54 2.92 2.10 -2.95
CA ASP A 54 3.90 1.33 -3.73
C ASP A 54 4.03 -0.06 -3.10
N LEU A 55 4.01 -1.11 -3.94
CA LEU A 55 4.15 -2.51 -3.55
C LEU A 55 5.06 -3.19 -4.57
N ASN A 56 6.29 -3.47 -4.18
CA ASN A 56 7.29 -4.04 -5.08
C ASN A 56 8.15 -5.09 -4.37
N LEU A 57 8.57 -6.10 -5.12
CA LEU A 57 9.48 -7.16 -4.69
C LEU A 57 10.56 -7.33 -5.77
N GLU A 58 11.81 -7.19 -5.38
CA GLU A 58 12.97 -7.42 -6.25
C GLU A 58 13.85 -8.53 -5.68
N LEU A 59 14.38 -9.38 -6.56
CA LEU A 59 15.33 -10.42 -6.21
C LEU A 59 16.74 -9.84 -6.23
N GLY A 60 17.36 -9.76 -5.06
CA GLY A 60 18.75 -9.36 -4.89
C GLY A 60 19.74 -10.49 -5.17
N ALA A 61 20.90 -10.43 -4.52
CA ALA A 61 21.93 -11.44 -4.67
C ALA A 61 21.49 -12.81 -4.12
N ALA A 62 21.89 -13.87 -4.82
CA ALA A 62 21.75 -15.25 -4.39
C ALA A 62 23.12 -15.83 -4.02
N THR A 63 23.18 -16.56 -2.92
CA THR A 63 24.36 -17.36 -2.54
C THR A 63 23.99 -18.83 -2.40
N TRP A 64 24.82 -19.69 -2.96
CA TRP A 64 24.63 -21.14 -2.92
C TRP A 64 25.76 -21.80 -2.14
N THR A 65 25.42 -22.72 -1.23
CA THR A 65 26.41 -23.53 -0.51
C THR A 65 26.03 -25.00 -0.57
N LEU A 66 27.00 -25.85 -0.87
CA LEU A 66 26.87 -27.30 -0.88
C LEU A 66 27.62 -27.88 0.31
N THR A 67 26.99 -28.80 1.03
CA THR A 67 27.58 -29.54 2.14
C THR A 67 27.35 -31.02 1.93
N HIS A 68 28.41 -31.83 2.06
CA HIS A 68 28.29 -33.29 2.00
C HIS A 68 28.50 -33.89 3.40
N GLY A 69 27.48 -34.52 3.97
CA GLY A 69 27.54 -35.10 5.31
C GLY A 69 28.01 -34.10 6.37
N THR A 70 29.13 -34.39 7.05
CA THR A 70 29.72 -33.51 8.08
C THR A 70 30.89 -32.65 7.57
N ASN A 71 31.11 -32.60 6.26
CA ASN A 71 32.17 -31.79 5.68
C ASN A 71 31.86 -30.29 5.81
N SER A 72 32.89 -29.45 5.69
CA SER A 72 32.69 -28.00 5.63
C SER A 72 31.90 -27.60 4.38
N PRO A 73 30.98 -26.62 4.47
CA PRO A 73 30.27 -26.11 3.31
C PRO A 73 31.21 -25.51 2.25
N VAL A 74 30.87 -25.69 0.98
CA VAL A 74 31.57 -25.14 -0.18
C VAL A 74 30.62 -24.21 -0.93
N THR A 75 31.09 -23.00 -1.26
CA THR A 75 30.30 -22.07 -2.08
C THR A 75 30.22 -22.56 -3.52
N VAL A 76 29.01 -22.58 -4.07
CA VAL A 76 28.75 -22.86 -5.49
C VAL A 76 28.49 -21.54 -6.19
N GLY A 77 29.18 -21.29 -7.31
CA GLY A 77 28.92 -20.10 -8.13
C GLY A 77 27.53 -20.21 -8.77
N ALA A 78 26.73 -19.14 -8.71
CA ALA A 78 25.36 -19.14 -9.24
C ALA A 78 25.28 -19.54 -10.73
N ALA A 79 26.31 -19.21 -11.52
CA ALA A 79 26.39 -19.60 -12.94
C ALA A 79 26.53 -21.12 -13.15
N ASN A 80 27.02 -21.84 -12.15
CA ASN A 80 27.30 -23.28 -12.22
C ASN A 80 26.16 -24.12 -11.62
N ILE A 81 25.07 -23.51 -11.16
CA ILE A 81 24.02 -24.23 -10.45
C ILE A 81 23.30 -25.25 -11.33
N ASN A 82 23.18 -24.95 -12.63
CA ASN A 82 22.55 -25.86 -13.60
C ASN A 82 23.42 -27.07 -13.95
N ASP A 83 24.73 -26.99 -13.69
CA ASP A 83 25.69 -28.08 -13.93
C ASP A 83 25.99 -28.86 -12.63
N LEU A 84 25.31 -28.53 -11.53
CA LEU A 84 25.57 -29.15 -10.24
C LEU A 84 24.93 -30.54 -10.17
N GLU A 85 25.75 -31.56 -10.02
CA GLU A 85 25.32 -32.93 -9.76
C GLU A 85 25.45 -33.22 -8.26
N ILE A 86 24.33 -33.45 -7.59
CA ILE A 86 24.29 -33.82 -6.17
C ILE A 86 24.20 -35.34 -5.99
N VAL A 87 24.75 -35.84 -4.89
CA VAL A 87 24.73 -37.25 -4.51
C VAL A 87 24.06 -37.47 -3.15
N PRO A 88 23.69 -38.72 -2.81
CA PRO A 88 23.17 -39.03 -1.48
C PRO A 88 24.08 -38.49 -0.36
N GLY A 89 23.49 -37.75 0.58
CA GLY A 89 24.21 -37.07 1.67
C GLY A 89 24.55 -35.60 1.40
N ASP A 90 24.23 -35.08 0.22
CA ASP A 90 24.37 -33.66 -0.08
C ASP A 90 23.20 -32.82 0.46
N LYS A 91 23.56 -31.64 0.96
CA LYS A 91 22.66 -30.54 1.31
C LYS A 91 23.09 -29.30 0.51
N LEU A 92 22.21 -28.84 -0.37
CA LEU A 92 22.35 -27.59 -1.08
C LEU A 92 21.48 -26.52 -0.40
N GLU A 93 22.08 -25.37 -0.07
CA GLU A 93 21.40 -24.24 0.55
C GLU A 93 21.52 -23.00 -0.34
N LEU A 94 20.38 -22.47 -0.76
CA LEU A 94 20.21 -21.16 -1.39
C LEU A 94 19.83 -20.14 -0.32
N VAL A 95 20.54 -19.03 -0.28
CA VAL A 95 20.08 -17.81 0.40
C VAL A 95 19.86 -16.74 -0.67
N GLN A 96 18.61 -16.36 -0.87
CA GLN A 96 18.15 -15.33 -1.79
C GLN A 96 17.79 -14.07 -1.00
N MET A 97 18.42 -12.95 -1.33
CA MET A 97 18.04 -11.66 -0.76
C MET A 97 16.79 -11.11 -1.48
N LEU A 98 15.81 -10.65 -0.72
CA LEU A 98 14.54 -10.11 -1.21
C LEU A 98 14.41 -8.65 -0.80
N ASP A 99 14.41 -7.75 -1.78
CA ASP A 99 14.31 -6.31 -1.56
C ASP A 99 12.83 -5.90 -1.68
N VAL A 100 12.25 -5.49 -0.56
CA VAL A 100 10.80 -5.22 -0.46
C VAL A 100 10.53 -3.72 -0.35
N THR A 101 9.59 -3.23 -1.16
CA THR A 101 9.06 -1.85 -1.05
C THR A 101 7.59 -1.89 -0.67
N LEU A 102 7.24 -1.25 0.45
CA LEU A 102 5.89 -1.15 0.99
C LEU A 102 5.62 0.31 1.38
N LYS A 103 4.88 1.04 0.54
CA LYS A 103 4.44 2.42 0.84
C LYS A 103 2.92 2.47 0.89
N GLY A 104 2.38 2.97 2.00
CA GLY A 104 0.96 3.24 2.16
C GLY A 104 0.53 3.17 3.62
N ASP A 105 -0.30 4.11 4.07
CA ASP A 105 -0.67 4.25 5.49
C ASP A 105 -1.50 3.06 6.03
N ASN A 106 -2.12 2.30 5.14
CA ASN A 106 -3.02 1.18 5.43
C ASN A 106 -2.63 -0.08 4.63
N LEU A 107 -1.32 -0.33 4.50
CA LEU A 107 -0.79 -1.45 3.73
C LEU A 107 -0.32 -2.56 4.67
N LYS A 108 -0.71 -3.80 4.36
CA LYS A 108 -0.08 -5.03 4.83
C LYS A 108 0.14 -5.95 3.64
N ALA A 109 1.17 -6.76 3.67
CA ALA A 109 1.45 -7.73 2.62
C ALA A 109 1.97 -9.04 3.20
N ASP A 110 1.64 -10.16 2.57
CA ASP A 110 2.24 -11.45 2.85
C ASP A 110 3.38 -11.68 1.85
N LEU A 111 4.60 -11.85 2.37
CA LEU A 111 5.75 -12.33 1.62
C LEU A 111 5.78 -13.85 1.72
N THR A 112 5.78 -14.55 0.59
CA THR A 112 5.69 -16.02 0.54
C THR A 112 6.76 -16.59 -0.37
N ILE A 113 7.36 -17.69 0.07
CA ILE A 113 8.17 -18.60 -0.76
C ILE A 113 7.33 -19.84 -1.04
N ASP A 114 7.16 -20.17 -2.32
CA ASP A 114 6.46 -21.38 -2.76
C ASP A 114 7.45 -22.31 -3.47
N THR A 115 7.57 -23.54 -2.96
CA THR A 115 8.40 -24.60 -3.55
C THR A 115 7.55 -25.73 -4.14
N SER A 116 6.23 -25.60 -4.14
CA SER A 116 5.30 -26.65 -4.61
C SER A 116 5.41 -26.92 -6.11
N GLY A 117 5.93 -25.96 -6.89
CA GLY A 117 6.24 -26.13 -8.30
C GLY A 117 7.52 -26.94 -8.56
N VAL A 118 8.39 -27.13 -7.57
CA VAL A 118 9.64 -27.86 -7.75
C VAL A 118 9.33 -29.35 -7.87
N THR A 119 9.73 -29.93 -9.00
CA THR A 119 9.75 -31.38 -9.16
C THR A 119 11.04 -31.90 -8.57
N ASP A 120 10.93 -32.80 -7.60
CA ASP A 120 12.04 -33.46 -6.93
C ASP A 120 12.06 -34.97 -7.21
N ALA A 121 13.20 -35.59 -6.94
CA ALA A 121 13.33 -37.04 -6.95
C ALA A 121 12.83 -37.62 -5.62
N ALA A 122 12.48 -38.90 -5.58
CA ALA A 122 11.78 -39.50 -4.43
C ALA A 122 12.55 -39.41 -3.10
N ASN A 123 13.88 -39.36 -3.16
CA ASN A 123 14.76 -39.26 -1.99
C ASN A 123 15.38 -37.87 -1.81
N VAL A 124 14.82 -36.87 -2.50
CA VAL A 124 15.17 -35.47 -2.34
C VAL A 124 14.05 -34.79 -1.57
N THR A 125 14.42 -33.91 -0.64
CA THR A 125 13.46 -33.09 0.10
C THR A 125 13.82 -31.63 -0.02
N ILE A 126 12.80 -30.78 -0.12
CA ILE A 126 12.97 -29.34 -0.26
C ILE A 126 12.22 -28.65 0.86
N ALA A 127 12.90 -27.71 1.52
CA ALA A 127 12.33 -26.86 2.55
C ALA A 127 12.69 -25.40 2.27
N ALA A 128 11.77 -24.49 2.57
CA ALA A 128 12.01 -23.07 2.43
C ALA A 128 11.54 -22.31 3.67
N SER A 129 12.25 -21.23 4.00
CA SER A 129 11.91 -20.35 5.10
C SER A 129 12.41 -18.93 4.85
N LEU A 130 11.67 -17.94 5.35
CA LEU A 130 12.11 -16.57 5.49
C LEU A 130 12.89 -16.41 6.81
N ALA A 131 13.45 -15.23 7.07
CA ALA A 131 14.19 -14.94 8.31
C ALA A 131 13.43 -15.28 9.61
N GLY A 132 12.08 -15.32 9.59
CA GLY A 132 11.22 -15.74 10.70
C GLY A 132 11.02 -17.27 10.85
N GLY A 133 11.62 -18.09 9.99
CA GLY A 133 11.54 -19.55 10.02
C GLY A 133 10.32 -20.16 9.31
N ALA A 134 9.33 -19.35 8.94
CA ALA A 134 8.17 -19.78 8.15
C ALA A 134 8.37 -19.43 6.67
N ALA A 135 7.70 -20.17 5.77
CA ALA A 135 7.67 -19.87 4.33
C ALA A 135 6.78 -18.67 3.98
N THR A 136 6.06 -18.10 4.96
CA THR A 136 5.25 -16.89 4.79
C THR A 136 5.45 -15.95 5.97
N GLN A 137 5.56 -14.66 5.68
CA GLN A 137 5.75 -13.59 6.66
C GLN A 137 4.84 -12.41 6.33
N GLU A 138 4.07 -11.95 7.31
CA GLU A 138 3.32 -10.68 7.19
C GLU A 138 4.29 -9.52 7.35
N LEU A 139 4.22 -8.56 6.43
CA LEU A 139 5.02 -7.34 6.40
C LEU A 139 4.13 -6.09 6.42
N SER A 140 4.73 -5.00 6.87
CA SER A 140 4.16 -3.67 6.98
C SER A 140 5.09 -2.62 6.35
N PRO A 141 4.64 -1.36 6.17
CA PRO A 141 5.51 -0.28 5.72
C PRO A 141 6.75 -0.05 6.58
N ALA A 142 6.76 -0.52 7.83
CA ALA A 142 7.94 -0.45 8.70
C ALA A 142 9.08 -1.37 8.24
N ASP A 143 8.77 -2.41 7.47
CA ASP A 143 9.71 -3.39 6.92
C ASP A 143 10.20 -2.99 5.51
N SER A 144 9.73 -1.85 4.98
CA SER A 144 10.10 -1.39 3.64
C SER A 144 11.56 -0.94 3.59
N GLY A 145 12.28 -1.38 2.55
CA GLY A 145 13.69 -1.08 2.35
C GLY A 145 14.64 -2.03 3.10
N ASP A 146 14.11 -2.95 3.90
CA ASP A 146 14.89 -4.05 4.44
C ASP A 146 15.10 -5.12 3.36
N SER A 147 16.28 -5.74 3.39
CA SER A 147 16.60 -6.88 2.54
C SER A 147 16.36 -8.16 3.36
N ILE A 148 15.31 -8.90 3.02
CA ILE A 148 14.88 -10.09 3.75
C ILE A 148 15.57 -11.31 3.15
N ALA A 149 16.26 -12.08 3.98
CA ALA A 149 16.86 -13.34 3.54
C ALA A 149 15.80 -14.45 3.46
N ALA A 150 15.70 -15.05 2.28
CA ALA A 150 14.95 -16.27 2.04
C ALA A 150 15.91 -17.45 1.86
N THR A 151 15.71 -18.50 2.62
CA THR A 151 16.53 -19.71 2.58
C THR A 151 15.74 -20.85 1.96
N VAL A 152 16.31 -21.51 0.95
CA VAL A 152 15.81 -22.77 0.41
C VAL A 152 16.87 -23.83 0.60
N THR A 153 16.48 -24.97 1.16
CA THR A 153 17.34 -26.11 1.41
C THR A 153 16.85 -27.31 0.61
N VAL A 154 17.75 -27.91 -0.15
CA VAL A 154 17.55 -29.18 -0.85
C VAL A 154 18.43 -30.22 -0.17
N VAL A 155 17.85 -31.35 0.25
CA VAL A 155 18.58 -32.45 0.89
C VAL A 155 18.36 -33.72 0.10
N PHE A 156 19.46 -34.34 -0.35
CA PHE A 156 19.45 -35.69 -0.90
C PHE A 156 19.73 -36.68 0.24
N ALA A 157 18.76 -37.54 0.56
CA ALA A 157 18.88 -38.49 1.66
C ALA A 157 20.13 -39.39 1.53
N ASP A 158 20.93 -39.45 2.59
CA ASP A 158 22.15 -40.26 2.70
C ASP A 158 21.89 -41.77 2.68
N THR A 159 20.66 -42.17 3.00
CA THR A 159 20.19 -43.56 2.97
C THR A 159 19.83 -44.06 1.56
N THR A 160 19.89 -43.20 0.54
CA THR A 160 19.60 -43.60 -0.85
C THR A 160 20.69 -44.55 -1.35
N GLY A 161 20.30 -45.81 -1.59
CA GLY A 161 21.21 -46.86 -2.06
C GLY A 161 21.06 -47.18 -3.54
N GLY A 162 22.11 -47.76 -4.14
CA GLY A 162 22.07 -48.25 -5.51
C GLY A 162 22.08 -47.12 -6.56
N GLN A 163 21.32 -47.31 -7.64
CA GLN A 163 21.15 -46.33 -8.73
C GLN A 163 19.77 -45.65 -8.67
N ILE A 164 19.23 -45.46 -7.47
CA ILE A 164 17.96 -44.74 -7.28
C ILE A 164 18.23 -43.23 -7.45
N ASP A 165 17.34 -42.53 -8.14
CA ASP A 165 17.38 -41.08 -8.40
C ASP A 165 18.66 -40.59 -9.12
N VAL A 166 19.32 -41.46 -9.88
CA VAL A 166 20.48 -41.10 -10.72
C VAL A 166 20.02 -40.42 -12.01
N ASN A 167 20.71 -39.34 -12.42
CA ASN A 167 20.37 -38.53 -13.60
C ASN A 167 18.97 -37.89 -13.56
N GLU A 168 18.33 -37.85 -12.39
CA GLU A 168 17.09 -37.10 -12.20
C GLU A 168 17.39 -35.61 -12.04
N ALA A 169 16.55 -34.77 -12.65
CA ALA A 169 16.73 -33.33 -12.62
C ALA A 169 15.79 -32.69 -11.59
N ILE A 170 16.35 -31.86 -10.70
CA ILE A 170 15.58 -31.04 -9.76
C ILE A 170 15.46 -29.64 -10.35
N ASN A 171 14.23 -29.21 -10.69
CA ASN A 171 14.03 -27.90 -11.32
C ASN A 171 13.78 -26.79 -10.29
N LEU A 172 14.86 -26.13 -9.86
CA LEU A 172 14.81 -25.03 -8.90
C LEU A 172 14.22 -23.73 -9.47
N ASN A 173 14.03 -23.62 -10.79
CA ASN A 173 13.38 -22.45 -11.40
C ASN A 173 11.87 -22.36 -11.09
N ALA A 174 11.31 -23.40 -10.48
CA ALA A 174 9.91 -23.44 -10.04
C ALA A 174 9.72 -22.99 -8.59
N ILE A 175 10.77 -22.41 -7.96
CA ILE A 175 10.65 -21.72 -6.68
C ILE A 175 10.13 -20.31 -6.97
N ASP A 176 8.98 -19.97 -6.40
CA ASP A 176 8.35 -18.67 -6.57
C ASP A 176 8.44 -17.82 -5.30
N PHE A 177 8.80 -16.54 -5.47
CA PHE A 177 8.76 -15.54 -4.42
C PHE A 177 7.64 -14.55 -4.74
N THR A 178 6.70 -14.37 -3.81
CA THR A 178 5.52 -13.54 -4.04
C THR A 178 5.31 -12.57 -2.89
N LEU A 179 4.92 -11.34 -3.23
CA LEU A 179 4.50 -10.32 -2.27
C LEU A 179 3.07 -9.92 -2.61
N THR A 180 2.12 -10.31 -1.74
CA THR A 180 0.69 -10.12 -1.99
C THR A 180 0.09 -9.17 -0.97
N GLN A 181 -0.60 -8.13 -1.43
CA GLN A 181 -1.33 -7.24 -0.54
C GLN A 181 -2.43 -8.00 0.21
N LYS A 182 -2.53 -7.74 1.51
CA LYS A 182 -3.56 -8.29 2.38
C LYS A 182 -4.64 -7.24 2.68
N PRO A 183 -5.93 -7.57 2.54
CA PRO A 183 -7.01 -6.69 3.00
C PRO A 183 -6.96 -6.58 4.54
N LEU A 184 -7.22 -5.37 5.04
CA LEU A 184 -7.26 -5.06 6.48
C LEU A 184 -8.51 -5.61 7.17
#